data_AF-A0A286DUF1-F1
#
_entry.id   AF-A0A286DUF1-F1
#
_cell.length_a   1.000
_cell.length_b   1.000
_cell.length_c   1.000
_cell.angle_alpha   90.00
_cell.angle_beta   90.00
_cell.angle_gamma   90.00
#
_symmetry.space_group_name_H-M   'P 1'
#
loop_
_entity.id
_entity.type
_entity.pdbx_description
1 polymer ?
#
loop_
_entity_poly.entity_id
_entity_poly.type
_entity_poly.pdbx_seq_one_letter_code
_entity_poly.pdbx_strand_id
1 'polypeptide(L)'
;MTWSETEYVAYLLAERRRYAWVLARHGGLTPEEARAVAREHYPYEPADAPFRGLVFHDEAWHWAMRVIHGDRYASTHPELVHPPEEYRELD
;
A
#
# COMPACT_ATOMS: atom_id res chain seq x y z
N MET A 1 10.88 13.33 11.71
CA MET A 1 9.67 13.04 12.51
C MET A 1 9.93 11.74 13.24
N THR A 2 9.82 11.71 14.57
CA THR A 2 9.94 10.49 15.36
C THR A 2 8.54 9.97 15.67
N TRP A 3 8.15 8.88 15.01
CA TRP A 3 6.88 8.20 15.24
C TRP A 3 6.83 7.60 16.64
N SER A 4 5.70 7.67 17.34
CA SER A 4 5.44 6.70 18.40
C SER A 4 5.20 5.31 17.82
N GLU A 5 5.37 4.26 18.62
CA GLU A 5 5.11 2.89 18.17
C GLU A 5 3.66 2.70 17.73
N THR A 6 2.72 3.30 18.46
CA THR A 6 1.29 3.21 18.14
C THR A 6 0.95 3.89 16.83
N GLU A 7 1.47 5.10 16.58
CA GLU A 7 1.26 5.81 15.31
C GLU A 7 1.87 5.05 14.14
N TYR A 8 3.10 4.53 14.30
CA TYR A 8 3.77 3.75 13.27
C TYR A 8 2.99 2.49 12.91
N VAL A 9 2.59 1.70 13.92
CA VAL A 9 1.87 0.45 13.68
C VAL A 9 0.51 0.72 13.04
N ALA A 10 -0.22 1.73 13.50
CA ALA A 10 -1.49 2.13 12.89
C ALA A 10 -1.31 2.49 11.41
N TYR A 11 -0.29 3.28 11.09
CA TYR A 11 0.02 3.68 9.73
C TYR A 11 0.42 2.49 8.85
N LEU A 12 1.33 1.63 9.34
CA LEU A 12 1.75 0.41 8.65
C LEU A 12 0.56 -0.52 8.34
N LEU A 13 -0.37 -0.67 9.27
CA LEU A 13 -1.57 -1.48 9.07
C LEU A 13 -2.51 -0.87 8.02
N ALA A 14 -2.66 0.45 8.01
CA ALA A 14 -3.46 1.15 6.99
C ALA A 14 -2.86 0.93 5.58
N GLU A 15 -1.55 1.13 5.40
CA GLU A 15 -0.88 0.90 4.12
C GLU A 15 -1.02 -0.55 3.64
N ARG A 16 -0.80 -1.52 4.55
CA ARG A 16 -0.96 -2.94 4.22
C ARG A 16 -2.40 -3.27 3.83
N ARG A 17 -3.39 -2.72 4.53
CA ARG A 17 -4.82 -2.91 4.25
C ARG A 17 -5.16 -2.38 2.86
N ARG A 18 -4.78 -1.14 2.56
CA ARG A 18 -5.02 -0.48 1.27
C ARG A 18 -4.35 -1.22 0.11
N TYR A 19 -3.07 -1.56 0.26
CA TYR A 19 -2.32 -2.28 -0.77
C TYR A 19 -2.87 -3.68 -1.05
N ALA A 20 -3.16 -4.45 0.01
CA ALA A 20 -3.77 -5.77 -0.13
C ALA A 20 -5.16 -5.69 -0.80
N TRP A 21 -5.96 -4.68 -0.47
CA TRP A 21 -7.25 -4.47 -1.11
C TRP A 21 -7.11 -4.26 -2.62
N VAL A 22 -6.15 -3.44 -3.06
CA VAL A 22 -5.91 -3.18 -4.49
C VAL A 22 -5.44 -4.44 -5.20
N LEU A 23 -4.49 -5.18 -4.61
CA LEU A 23 -3.99 -6.43 -5.19
C LEU A 23 -5.10 -7.48 -5.33
N ALA A 24 -6.00 -7.58 -4.36
CA ALA A 24 -7.12 -8.53 -4.44
C ALA A 24 -8.15 -8.10 -5.49
N ARG A 25 -8.52 -6.82 -5.51
CA ARG A 25 -9.60 -6.32 -6.38
C ARG A 25 -9.17 -6.13 -7.83
N HIS A 26 -7.96 -5.65 -8.07
CA HIS A 26 -7.45 -5.29 -9.40
C HIS A 26 -6.37 -6.26 -9.90
N GLY A 27 -5.64 -6.92 -9.00
CA GLY A 27 -4.56 -7.85 -9.34
C GLY A 27 -4.95 -9.32 -9.39
N GLY A 28 -6.18 -9.68 -9.00
CA GLY A 28 -6.68 -11.05 -9.05
C GLY A 28 -6.12 -12.00 -7.98
N LEU A 29 -5.43 -11.46 -6.96
CA LEU A 29 -4.94 -12.25 -5.82
C LEU A 29 -6.09 -12.62 -4.88
N THR A 30 -5.97 -13.76 -4.21
CA THR A 30 -6.83 -14.05 -3.05
C THR A 30 -6.55 -13.07 -1.91
N PRO A 31 -7.49 -12.87 -0.97
CA PRO A 31 -7.26 -12.02 0.21
C PRO A 31 -6.02 -12.44 1.02
N GLU A 32 -5.75 -13.73 1.15
CA GLU A 32 -4.61 -14.28 1.88
C GLU A 32 -3.28 -13.96 1.19
N GLU A 33 -3.21 -14.17 -0.12
CA GLU A 33 -2.03 -13.84 -0.94
C GLU A 33 -1.77 -12.34 -0.93
N ALA A 34 -2.79 -11.52 -1.14
CA ALA A 34 -2.67 -10.06 -1.14
C ALA A 34 -2.13 -9.53 0.21
N ARG A 35 -2.58 -10.11 1.33
CA ARG A 35 -2.05 -9.78 2.67
C ARG A 35 -0.60 -10.23 2.84
N ALA A 36 -0.20 -11.36 2.26
CA ALA A 36 1.19 -11.81 2.30
C ALA A 36 2.10 -10.85 1.54
N VAL A 37 1.73 -10.50 0.30
CA VAL A 37 2.49 -9.54 -0.52
C VAL A 37 2.54 -8.16 0.16
N ALA A 38 1.45 -7.69 0.78
CA ALA A 38 1.45 -6.43 1.52
C ALA A 38 2.42 -6.41 2.71
N ARG A 39 2.59 -7.54 3.41
CA ARG A 39 3.56 -7.65 4.51
C ARG A 39 5.01 -7.59 4.04
N GLU A 40 5.28 -8.14 2.86
CA GLU A 40 6.60 -8.10 2.24
C GLU A 40 6.92 -6.71 1.69
N HIS A 41 5.94 -6.06 1.06
CA HIS A 41 6.11 -4.73 0.47
C HIS A 41 6.24 -3.63 1.54
N TYR A 42 5.47 -3.72 2.63
CA TYR A 42 5.57 -2.85 3.78
C TYR A 42 6.06 -3.67 4.99
N PRO A 43 7.37 -3.90 5.15
CA PRO A 43 7.88 -4.61 6.32
C PRO A 43 7.71 -3.77 7.59
N TYR A 44 7.70 -4.43 8.74
CA TYR A 44 7.83 -3.73 10.01
C TYR A 44 9.27 -3.26 10.17
N GLU A 45 9.44 -2.00 10.54
CA GLU A 45 10.72 -1.38 10.83
C GLU A 45 10.79 -1.10 12.33
N PRO A 46 11.86 -1.55 13.02
CA PRO A 46 12.12 -1.24 14.42
C PRO A 46 12.13 0.27 14.72
N ALA A 47 11.86 0.62 15.98
CA ALA A 47 11.82 2.03 16.42
C ALA A 47 13.15 2.77 16.26
N ASP A 48 14.27 2.05 16.27
CA ASP A 48 15.62 2.55 16.07
C ASP A 48 16.11 2.43 14.61
N ALA A 49 15.26 1.94 13.70
CA ALA A 49 15.63 1.82 12.29
C ALA A 49 15.89 3.21 11.68
N PRO A 50 17.04 3.41 11.00
CA PRO A 50 17.30 4.65 10.31
C PRO A 50 16.24 4.83 9.22
N PHE A 51 15.63 6.02 9.17
CA PHE A 51 14.57 6.37 8.22
C PHE A 51 13.29 5.53 8.34
N ARG A 52 12.93 5.05 9.55
CA ARG A 52 11.65 4.40 9.81
C ARG A 52 10.48 5.17 9.20
N GLY A 53 9.65 4.46 8.44
CA GLY A 53 8.48 4.99 7.75
C GLY A 53 8.82 5.80 6.51
N LEU A 54 10.04 5.72 5.96
CA LEU A 54 10.39 6.42 4.72
C LEU A 54 9.67 5.82 3.51
N VAL A 55 9.36 4.52 3.51
CA VAL A 55 8.64 3.83 2.42
C VAL A 55 7.17 4.24 2.36
N PHE A 56 6.64 4.81 3.45
CA PHE A 56 5.24 5.21 3.57
C PHE A 56 4.98 6.52 2.83
N HIS A 57 4.24 6.44 1.74
CA HIS A 57 3.97 7.59 0.86
C HIS A 57 2.48 7.87 0.62
N ASP A 58 1.57 7.24 1.37
CA ASP A 58 0.11 7.31 1.09
C ASP A 58 -0.23 6.92 -0.37
N GLU A 59 0.68 6.16 -0.98
CA GLU A 59 0.71 5.82 -2.40
C GLU A 59 0.46 4.32 -2.61
N ALA A 60 -0.09 3.61 -1.62
CA ALA A 60 -0.39 2.18 -1.72
C ALA A 60 -1.18 1.84 -3.01
N TRP A 61 -2.09 2.71 -3.44
CA TRP A 61 -2.76 2.62 -4.73
C TRP A 61 -1.77 2.66 -5.91
N HIS A 62 -0.91 3.68 -5.96
CA HIS A 62 0.05 3.87 -7.05
C HIS A 62 1.02 2.70 -7.16
N TRP A 63 1.57 2.26 -6.03
CA TRP A 63 2.48 1.12 -5.99
C TRP A 63 1.81 -0.18 -6.45
N ALA A 64 0.59 -0.45 -5.98
CA ALA A 64 -0.14 -1.64 -6.40
C ALA A 64 -0.48 -1.60 -7.90
N MET A 65 -0.88 -0.44 -8.43
CA MET A 65 -1.17 -0.29 -9.86
C MET A 65 0.09 -0.48 -10.73
N ARG A 66 1.26 -0.04 -10.27
CA ARG A 66 2.53 -0.34 -10.95
C ARG A 66 2.84 -1.83 -10.96
N VAL A 67 2.56 -2.55 -9.88
CA VAL A 67 2.74 -4.01 -9.84
C VAL A 67 1.80 -4.73 -10.80
N ILE A 68 0.54 -4.28 -10.89
CA ILE A 68 -0.49 -4.95 -11.70
C ILE A 68 -0.34 -4.62 -13.19
N HIS A 69 -0.12 -3.34 -13.53
CA HIS A 69 -0.18 -2.83 -14.90
C HIS A 69 1.18 -2.35 -15.45
N GLY A 70 2.23 -2.35 -14.62
CA GLY A 70 3.56 -1.86 -14.96
C GLY A 70 3.75 -0.36 -14.75
N ASP A 71 5.00 0.11 -14.90
CA ASP A 71 5.39 1.50 -14.62
C ASP A 71 4.68 2.57 -15.45
N ARG A 72 4.15 2.19 -16.61
CA ARG A 72 3.44 3.09 -17.53
C ARG A 72 1.93 3.10 -17.32
N TYR A 73 1.41 2.47 -16.27
CA TYR A 73 -0.04 2.32 -16.09
C TYR A 73 -0.78 3.66 -16.12
N ALA A 74 -0.22 4.73 -15.56
CA ALA A 74 -0.88 6.04 -15.56
C ALA A 74 -1.14 6.58 -16.98
N SER A 75 -0.32 6.18 -17.96
CA SER A 75 -0.50 6.56 -19.37
C SER A 75 -1.35 5.56 -20.15
N THR A 76 -1.31 4.27 -19.82
CA THR A 76 -2.07 3.22 -20.52
C THR A 76 -3.45 2.98 -19.93
N HIS A 77 -3.65 3.33 -18.67
CA HIS A 77 -4.88 3.23 -17.86
C HIS A 77 -5.12 4.54 -17.09
N PRO A 78 -5.35 5.67 -17.79
CA PRO A 78 -5.58 6.97 -17.15
C PRO A 78 -6.76 6.97 -16.17
N GLU A 79 -7.74 6.09 -16.37
CA GLU A 79 -8.88 5.89 -15.48
C GLU A 79 -8.49 5.35 -14.10
N LEU A 80 -7.31 4.74 -13.96
CA LEU A 80 -6.79 4.19 -12.71
C LEU A 80 -5.79 5.12 -12.01
N VAL A 81 -5.58 6.34 -12.50
CA VAL A 81 -4.67 7.32 -11.85
C VAL A 81 -5.18 7.70 -10.47
N HIS A 82 -6.49 7.84 -10.32
CA HIS A 82 -7.12 8.17 -9.05
C HIS A 82 -7.85 6.96 -8.48
N PRO A 83 -7.67 6.66 -7.18
CA PRO A 83 -8.44 5.62 -6.53
C PRO A 83 -9.94 5.94 -6.53
N PRO A 84 -10.81 4.91 -6.62
CA PRO A 84 -12.24 5.06 -6.44
C PRO A 84 -12.55 5.36 -4.96
N GLU A 85 -13.80 5.72 -4.66
CA GLU A 85 -14.19 6.15 -3.31
C GLU A 85 -14.09 5.01 -2.30
N GLU A 86 -14.41 3.77 -2.69
CA GLU A 86 -14.33 2.60 -1.83
C GLU A 86 -12.90 2.34 -1.31
N TYR A 87 -11.88 2.83 -2.02
CA TYR A 87 -10.51 2.78 -1.55
C TYR A 87 -10.23 3.84 -0.47
N ARG A 88 -10.81 5.03 -0.58
CA ARG A 88 -10.66 6.11 0.43
C ARG A 88 -11.36 5.78 1.74
N GLU A 89 -12.41 4.97 1.69
CA GLU A 89 -13.13 4.47 2.86
C GLU A 89 -12.38 3.38 3.62
N LEU A 90 -11.20 2.95 3.15
CA LEU A 90 -10.33 1.97 3.83
C LEU A 90 -9.50 2.59 4.96
N ASP A 91 -9.96 3.67 5.58
CA ASP A 91 -9.28 4.41 6.66
C ASP A 91 -9.95 4.21 8.01
#